data_AF-A0A4U7BF33-F1
#
_entry.id   AF-A0A4U7BF33-F1
#
_cell.length_a   1.000
_cell.length_b   1.000
_cell.length_c   1.000
_cell.angle_alpha   90.00
_cell.angle_beta   90.00
_cell.angle_gamma   90.00
#
_symmetry.space_group_name_H-M   'P 1'
#
loop_
_entity.id
_entity.type
_entity.pdbx_description
1 polymer ?
#
loop_
_entity_poly.entity_id
_entity_poly.type
_entity_poly.pdbx_seq_one_letter_code
_entity_poly.pdbx_strand_id
1 'polypeptide(L)' 'MENTNRCVFSLSGVTGMLIATILLISILVGLTIWGIKAQQSVMQAPYSLEKASEVKQFGSKESEHMLIKDTK' A
#
# COMPACT_ATOMS: atom_id res chain seq x y z
N MET A 1 -35.41 -34.47 -23.54
CA MET A 1 -34.66 -33.22 -23.72
C MET A 1 -33.54 -33.22 -22.70
N GLU A 2 -32.31 -33.49 -23.11
CA GLU A 2 -31.12 -33.40 -22.25
C GLU A 2 -30.66 -31.95 -22.16
N ASN A 3 -30.37 -31.49 -20.94
CA ASN A 3 -29.92 -30.14 -20.69
C ASN A 3 -28.39 -30.06 -20.87
N THR A 4 -27.97 -29.64 -22.06
CA THR A 4 -26.57 -29.45 -22.47
C THR A 4 -25.95 -28.15 -21.90
N ASN A 5 -26.69 -27.36 -21.10
CA ASN A 5 -26.17 -26.16 -20.43
C ASN A 5 -25.46 -26.50 -19.10
N ARG A 6 -24.42 -27.33 -19.16
CA ARG A 6 -23.45 -27.48 -18.05
C ARG A 6 -22.04 -27.09 -18.49
N CYS A 7 -21.92 -26.05 -19.33
CA CYS A 7 -20.65 -25.37 -19.49
C CYS A 7 -20.56 -24.31 -18.40
N VAL A 8 -19.67 -24.51 -17.42
CA VAL A 8 -19.20 -23.39 -16.60
C VAL A 8 -17.72 -23.14 -16.87
N PHE A 9 -16.91 -24.21 -16.99
CA PHE A 9 -15.55 -24.27 -17.57
C PHE A 9 -15.22 -25.77 -17.76
N SER A 10 -15.11 -26.31 -18.98
CA SER A 10 -14.86 -27.75 -19.21
C SER A 10 -13.89 -27.98 -20.37
N LEU A 11 -12.91 -28.90 -20.44
CA LEU A 11 -11.87 -29.46 -19.54
C LEU A 11 -12.16 -30.37 -18.32
N SER A 12 -13.07 -31.35 -18.41
CA SER A 12 -13.23 -32.42 -17.37
C SER A 12 -13.36 -31.90 -15.93
N GLY A 13 -14.31 -30.99 -15.66
CA GLY A 13 -14.66 -30.57 -14.29
C GLY A 13 -13.50 -29.95 -13.51
N VAL A 14 -12.99 -30.67 -12.49
CA VAL A 14 -11.97 -30.20 -11.53
C VAL A 14 -10.69 -29.71 -12.23
N THR A 15 -10.30 -30.31 -13.36
CA THR A 15 -9.11 -29.88 -14.11
C THR A 15 -9.28 -28.48 -14.69
N GLY A 16 -10.46 -28.15 -15.23
CA GLY A 16 -10.78 -26.80 -15.70
C GLY A 16 -10.78 -25.77 -14.56
N MET A 17 -11.27 -26.16 -13.38
CA MET A 17 -11.21 -25.32 -12.18
C MET A 17 -9.77 -25.03 -11.76
N LEU A 18 -8.89 -26.05 -11.71
CA LEU A 18 -7.49 -25.88 -11.30
C LEU A 18 -6.71 -24.96 -12.25
N ILE A 19 -6.97 -25.05 -13.54
CA ILE A 19 -6.31 -24.17 -14.52
C ILE A 19 -6.80 -22.74 -14.37
N ALA A 20 -8.11 -22.54 -14.16
CA ALA A 20 -8.67 -21.23 -13.90
C ALA A 20 -8.11 -20.62 -12.60
N THR A 21 -7.95 -21.39 -11.52
CA THR A 21 -7.40 -20.87 -10.26
C THR A 21 -5.94 -20.49 -10.38
N ILE A 22 -5.11 -21.30 -11.07
CA ILE A 22 -3.71 -20.96 -11.34
C ILE A 22 -3.62 -19.67 -12.15
N LEU A 23 -4.49 -19.50 -13.16
CA LEU A 23 -4.54 -18.29 -13.97
C LEU A 23 -4.94 -17.06 -13.13
N LEU A 24 -5.93 -17.19 -12.24
CA LEU A 24 -6.32 -16.10 -11.36
C LEU A 24 -5.21 -15.75 -10.35
N ILE A 25 -4.52 -16.75 -9.80
CA ILE A 25 -3.42 -16.54 -8.86
C ILE A 25 -2.23 -15.86 -9.56
N SER A 26 -1.89 -16.26 -10.79
CA SER A 26 -0.78 -15.65 -11.52
C SER A 26 -1.03 -14.17 -11.81
N ILE A 27 -2.26 -13.83 -12.22
CA ILE A 27 -2.69 -12.44 -12.42
C ILE A 27 -2.66 -11.67 -11.08
N LEU A 28 -3.18 -12.27 -10.01
CA LEU A 28 -3.19 -11.68 -8.67
C LEU A 28 -1.77 -11.34 -8.19
N VAL A 29 -0.83 -12.28 -8.31
CA VAL A 29 0.56 -12.07 -7.90
C VAL A 29 1.20 -10.95 -8.73
N GLY A 30 1.00 -10.96 -10.05
CA GLY A 30 1.50 -9.91 -10.94
C GLY A 30 1.01 -8.52 -10.55
N LEU A 31 -0.30 -8.38 -10.32
CA LEU A 31 -0.90 -7.11 -9.90
C LEU A 31 -0.46 -6.69 -8.49
N THR A 32 -0.23 -7.65 -7.59
CA THR A 32 0.23 -7.37 -6.22
C THR A 32 1.64 -6.79 -6.22
N ILE A 33 2.57 -7.39 -6.98
CA ILE A 33 3.94 -6.87 -7.12
C ILE A 33 3.91 -5.47 -7.72
N TRP A 34 3.10 -5.26 -8.76
CA TRP A 34 2.97 -3.95 -9.40
C TRP A 34 2.42 -2.90 -8.43
N GLY A 35 1.40 -3.27 -7.65
CA GLY A 35 0.80 -2.42 -6.63
C GLY A 35 1.79 -2.03 -5.54
N ILE A 36 2.58 -2.99 -5.03
CA ILE A 36 3.63 -2.70 -4.04
C ILE A 36 4.67 -1.74 -4.61
N LYS A 37 5.12 -1.94 -5.85
CA LYS A 37 6.10 -1.02 -6.47
C LYS A 37 5.53 0.40 -6.65
N ALA A 38 4.27 0.52 -7.04
CA ALA A 38 3.60 1.82 -7.14
C ALA A 38 3.47 2.49 -5.77
N GLN A 39 3.11 1.72 -4.72
CA GLN A 39 3.06 2.21 -3.34
C GLN A 39 4.45 2.63 -2.83
N GLN A 40 5.50 1.88 -3.15
CA GLN A 40 6.88 2.21 -2.83
C GLN A 40 7.32 3.54 -3.46
N SER A 41 6.90 3.80 -4.70
CA SER A 41 7.20 5.06 -5.37
C SER A 41 6.58 6.28 -4.69
N VAL A 42 5.38 6.15 -4.12
CA VAL A 42 4.71 7.27 -3.44
C VAL A 42 5.15 7.44 -1.99
N MET A 43 5.47 6.35 -1.28
CA MET A 43 5.98 6.45 0.10
C MET A 43 7.40 7.03 0.16
N GLN A 44 8.20 6.84 -0.90
CA GLN A 44 9.54 7.42 -0.99
C GLN A 44 9.52 8.87 -1.48
N ALA A 45 8.37 9.41 -1.89
CA ALA A 45 8.27 10.82 -2.22
C ALA A 45 8.41 11.63 -0.91
N PRO A 46 9.49 12.40 -0.71
CA PRO A 46 9.60 13.25 0.45
C PRO A 46 8.48 14.29 0.38
N TYR A 47 7.70 14.43 1.45
CA TYR A 47 6.80 15.57 1.59
C TYR A 47 7.64 16.84 1.51
N SER A 48 7.57 17.55 0.40
CA SER A 48 8.26 18.82 0.23
C SER A 48 7.53 19.86 1.06
N LEU A 49 8.14 20.28 2.17
CA LEU A 49 7.72 21.48 2.87
C LEU A 49 8.19 22.69 2.06
N GLU A 50 7.46 23.07 1.02
CA GLU A 50 7.78 24.23 0.17
C GLU A 50 7.98 25.51 1.00
N LYS A 51 7.36 25.57 2.20
CA LYS A 51 7.45 26.70 3.12
C LYS A 51 7.68 26.26 4.57
N ALA A 52 8.72 25.47 4.80
CA ALA A 52 9.13 25.07 6.16
C ALA A 52 9.26 26.26 7.14
N SER A 53 9.65 27.45 6.65
CA SER A 53 9.77 28.69 7.44
C SER A 53 8.43 29.34 7.82
N GLU A 54 7.33 29.01 7.14
CA GLU A 54 5.97 29.48 7.47
C GLU A 54 5.23 28.48 8.38
N VAL A 55 5.80 27.30 8.62
CA VAL A 55 5.24 26.31 9.55
C VAL A 55 5.32 26.86 10.96
N LYS A 56 4.21 27.41 11.42
CA LYS A 56 4.05 28.02 12.73
C LYS A 56 4.23 26.94 13.82
N GLN A 57 5.38 26.93 14.47
CA GLN A 57 5.63 26.09 15.64
C GLN A 57 4.78 26.62 16.80
N PHE A 58 3.71 25.90 17.13
CA PHE A 58 2.94 26.16 18.35
C PHE A 58 3.58 25.33 19.49
N GLY A 59 4.48 25.96 20.25
CA GLY A 59 5.14 25.36 21.42
C GLY A 59 5.94 26.42 22.18
N SER A 60 6.01 26.28 23.51
CA SER A 60 6.76 27.19 24.38
C SER A 60 8.20 27.32 23.90
N LYS A 61 8.69 28.56 23.89
CA LYS A 61 10.05 28.89 23.46
C LYS A 61 11.04 28.10 24.32
N GLU A 62 12.14 27.65 23.72
CA GLU A 62 13.23 26.95 24.41
C GLU A 62 13.72 27.71 25.66
N SER A 63 13.63 29.04 25.63
CA SER A 63 13.95 29.93 26.76
C SER A 63 13.03 29.78 27.98
N GLU A 64 11.85 29.17 27.86
CA GLU A 64 10.92 28.93 28.97
C GLU A 64 11.23 27.65 29.75
N HIS A 65 12.17 26.81 29.26
CA HIS A 65 12.52 25.53 29.87
C HIS A 65 13.99 25.43 30.34
N MET A 66 14.82 26.46 30.12
CA MET A 66 16.16 26.54 30.70
C MET A 66 16.14 27.18 32.08
N LEU A 67 16.03 26.36 33.13
CA LEU A 67 16.41 26.77 34.49
C LEU A 67 17.94 26.74 34.57
N ILE A 68 18.61 27.85 34.28
CA ILE A 68 20.02 28.01 34.65
C ILE A 68 20.05 28.01 36.18
N LYS A 69 20.45 26.88 36.77
CA LYS A 69 20.79 26.85 38.19
C LYS A 69 22.05 27.68 38.36
N ASP A 70 21.87 28.95 38.72
CA ASP A 70 22.95 29.80 39.20
C ASP A 70 23.62 29.08 40.37
N THR A 71 24.80 28.52 40.12
CA THR A 71 25.66 27.99 41.17
C THR A 71 26.40 29.19 41.75
N LYS A 72 25.91 29.65 42.91
CA LYS A 72 26.54 30.65 43.75
C LYS A 72 27.70 30.05 44.54
#